data_AF-A0A920BPU8-F1
#
_entry.id   AF-A0A920BPU8-F1
#
_cell.length_a   1.000
_cell.length_b   1.000
_cell.length_c   1.000
_cell.angle_alpha   90.00
_cell.angle_beta   90.00
_cell.angle_gamma   90.00
#
_symmetry.space_group_name_H-M   'P 1'
#
loop_
_entity.id
_entity.type
_entity.pdbx_description
1 polymer ?
#
loop_
_entity_poly.entity_id
_entity_poly.type
_entity_poly.pdbx_seq_one_letter_code
_entity_poly.pdbx_strand_id
1 'polypeptide(L)' 'MISDLDAVTAGLSLPYSSGPVEGNVNRIKMLKRQMYGRAGFDLLRKRVLLAE' A
#
# COMPACT_ATOMS: atom_id res chain seq x y z
N MET A 1 12.82 15.40 13.67
CA MET A 1 14.17 14.90 14.02
C MET A 1 14.14 13.83 15.11
N ILE A 2 13.63 14.06 16.33
CA ILE A 2 13.54 12.96 17.34
C ILE A 2 12.48 11.91 16.92
N SER A 3 11.34 12.36 16.39
CA SER A 3 10.26 11.46 15.95
C SER A 3 10.66 10.51 14.82
N ASP A 4 11.57 10.94 13.94
CA ASP A 4 12.07 10.10 12.84
C ASP A 4 13.05 9.03 13.37
N LEU A 5 13.84 9.38 14.38
CA LEU A 5 14.78 8.46 15.02
C LEU A 5 14.03 7.32 15.73
N ASP A 6 12.99 7.65 16.49
CA ASP A 6 12.16 6.66 17.18
C ASP A 6 11.48 5.71 16.21
N ALA A 7 10.98 6.22 15.08
CA ALA A 7 10.37 5.40 14.03
C ALA A 7 11.38 4.44 13.37
N VAL A 8 12.60 4.91 13.09
CA VAL A 8 13.66 4.08 12.51
C VAL A 8 14.12 3.00 13.50
N THR A 9 14.34 3.36 14.76
CA THR A 9 14.72 2.41 15.82
C THR A 9 13.64 1.36 16.02
N ALA A 10 12.36 1.75 16.04
CA ALA A 10 11.22 0.83 16.14
C ALA A 10 11.14 -0.12 14.94
N GLY A 11 11.33 0.38 13.71
CA GLY A 11 11.30 -0.42 12.49
C GLY A 11 12.41 -1.49 12.41
N LEU A 12 13.54 -1.27 13.09
CA LEU A 12 14.65 -2.23 13.16
C LEU A 12 14.57 -3.19 14.37
N SER A 13 13.88 -2.78 15.45
CA SER A 13 13.87 -3.52 16.71
C SER A 13 12.63 -4.40 16.91
N LEU A 14 11.52 -4.07 16.26
CA LEU A 14 10.24 -4.74 16.46
C LEU A 14 9.99 -5.76 15.35
N PRO A 15 9.46 -6.95 15.67
CA PRO A 15 9.14 -7.97 14.65
C PRO A 15 7.94 -7.59 13.78
N TYR A 16 7.18 -6.57 14.18
CA TYR A 16 6.03 -6.06 13.46
C TYR A 16 6.38 -4.79 12.67
N SER A 17 5.97 -4.76 11.41
CA SER A 17 6.14 -3.61 10.54
C SER A 17 4.86 -3.35 9.72
N SER A 18 4.62 -2.09 9.37
CA SER A 18 3.55 -1.70 8.45
C SER A 18 3.88 -1.99 6.98
N GLY A 19 5.10 -2.45 6.67
CA GLY A 19 5.59 -2.65 5.30
C GLY A 19 4.67 -3.50 4.40
N PRO A 20 4.14 -4.65 4.86
CA PRO A 20 3.19 -5.43 4.07
C PRO A 20 1.89 -4.66 3.75
N VAL A 21 1.37 -3.90 4.72
CA VAL A 21 0.15 -3.09 4.57
C VAL A 21 0.40 -1.94 3.58
N GLU A 22 1.52 -1.25 3.73
CA GLU A 22 1.95 -0.18 2.83
C GLU A 22 2.15 -0.68 1.40
N GLY A 23 2.74 -1.86 1.23
CA GLY A 23 2.89 -2.53 -0.06
C GLY A 23 1.55 -2.79 -0.73
N ASN A 24 0.55 -3.29 0.01
CA ASN A 24 -0.79 -3.51 -0.51
C ASN A 24 -1.48 -2.20 -0.91
N VAL A 25 -1.34 -1.15 -0.09
CA VAL A 25 -1.86 0.19 -0.41
C VAL A 25 -1.21 0.74 -1.69
N ASN A 26 0.11 0.58 -1.84
CA ASN A 26 0.83 1.04 -3.03
C ASN A 26 0.38 0.29 -4.28
N ARG A 27 0.17 -1.03 -4.19
CA ARG A 27 -0.37 -1.86 -5.27
C ARG A 27 -1.76 -1.39 -5.72
N ILE A 28 -2.67 -1.14 -4.78
CA ILE A 28 -4.02 -0.65 -5.09
C ILE A 28 -3.96 0.74 -5.75
N LYS A 29 -3.11 1.63 -5.25
CA LYS A 29 -2.87 2.96 -5.86
C LYS A 29 -2.34 2.83 -7.29
N MET A 30 -1.42 1.89 -7.53
CA MET A 30 -0.88 1.62 -8.86
C MET A 30 -1.95 1.11 -9.82
N LEU A 31 -2.75 0.12 -9.41
CA LEU A 31 -3.86 -0.40 -10.21
C LEU A 31 -4.88 0.70 -10.54
N LYS A 32 -5.26 1.52 -9.56
CA LYS A 32 -6.14 2.69 -9.77
C LYS A 32 -5.53 3.68 -10.77
N ARG A 33 -4.22 3.94 -10.70
CA ARG A 33 -3.52 4.87 -11.61
C ARG A 33 -3.48 4.37 -13.05
N GLN A 34 -3.32 3.07 -13.28
CA GLN A 34 -3.42 2.48 -14.63
C GLN A 34 -4.81 2.66 -15.27
N MET A 35 -5.82 2.96 -14.46
CA MET A 35 -7.23 3.00 -14.83
C MET A 35 -7.81 4.42 -14.89
N TYR A 36 -7.00 5.44 -14.61
CA TYR A 36 -7.45 6.82 -14.44
C TYR A 36 -8.33 7.27 -15.63
N GLY A 37 -9.58 7.65 -15.35
CA GLY A 37 -10.57 8.11 -16.33
C GLY A 37 -11.24 7.02 -17.19
N ARG A 38 -10.87 5.74 -17.05
CA ARG A 38 -11.38 4.63 -17.89
C ARG A 38 -12.26 3.63 -17.15
N ALA A 39 -12.34 3.70 -15.82
CA ALA A 39 -12.97 2.68 -15.02
C ALA A 39 -13.41 3.17 -13.63
N GLY A 40 -14.63 2.84 -13.23
CA GLY A 40 -15.18 3.12 -11.89
C GLY A 40 -14.74 2.13 -10.81
N PHE A 41 -15.31 2.25 -9.61
CA PHE A 41 -14.93 1.46 -8.44
C PHE A 41 -15.13 -0.06 -8.62
N ASP A 42 -16.21 -0.48 -9.29
CA ASP A 42 -16.50 -1.90 -9.51
C ASP A 42 -15.41 -2.61 -10.31
N LEU A 43 -14.86 -1.92 -11.31
CA LEU A 43 -13.78 -2.46 -12.13
C LEU A 43 -12.45 -2.47 -11.37
N LEU A 44 -12.21 -1.48 -10.50
CA LEU A 44 -11.05 -1.49 -9.60
C LEU A 44 -11.12 -2.69 -8.66
N ARG A 45 -12.28 -2.95 -8.04
CA ARG A 45 -12.50 -4.09 -7.14
C ARG A 45 -12.23 -5.42 -7.85
N LYS A 46 -12.76 -5.61 -9.07
CA LYS A 46 -12.51 -6.81 -9.87
C LYS A 46 -11.02 -7.00 -10.15
N ARG A 47 -10.29 -5.95 -10.52
CA ARG A 47 -8.84 -6.05 -10.77
C ARG A 47 -8.01 -6.33 -9.52
N VAL A 48 -8.41 -5.82 -8.37
CA VAL A 48 -7.72 -6.15 -7.11
C VAL A 48 -7.90 -7.63 -6.77
N LEU A 49 -9.13 -8.16 -6.89
CA LEU A 49 -9.45 -9.56 -6.59
C LEU A 49 -8.89 -10.58 -7.61
N LEU A 50 -8.73 -10.18 -8.87
CA LEU A 50 -8.22 -11.05 -9.95
C LEU A 50 -6.71 -10.95 -10.17
N ALA A 51 -6.01 -10.06 -9.45
CA ALA A 51 -4.56 -9.92 -9.58
C ALA A 51 -3.79 -10.87 -8.65
N GLU A 52 -4.48 -11.81 -7.99
CA GLU A 52 -3.90 -12.88 -7.15
C GLU A 52 -3.83 -14.20 -7.92
#